data_AF-A0A7W0PP41-F1
#
_entry.id   AF-A0A7W0PP41-F1
#
_cell.length_a   1.000
_cell.length_b   1.000
_cell.length_c   1.000
_cell.angle_alpha   90.00
_cell.angle_beta   90.00
_cell.angle_gamma   90.00
#
_symmetry.space_group_name_H-M   'P 1'
#
loop_
_entity.id
_entity.type
_entity.pdbx_description
1 polymer ?
#
loop_
_entity_poly.entity_id
_entity_poly.type
_entity_poly.pdbx_seq_one_letter_code
_entity_poly.pdbx_strand_id
1 'polypeptide(L)' 'MATQITSPKVTLIFDGTCGFCTRQVRYVHKFDRHNRVTSEPCQFVQHDPQYGLQDADCGEMAWAVTDDG' A
#
# COMPACT_ATOMS: atom_id res chain seq x y z
N MET A 1 -19.91 -15.42 20.25
CA MET A 1 -18.75 -14.55 19.97
C MET A 1 -19.02 -13.87 18.63
N ALA A 2 -19.14 -12.54 18.59
CA ALA A 2 -19.47 -11.83 17.36
C ALA A 2 -18.24 -11.80 16.46
N THR A 3 -18.34 -12.38 15.27
CA THR A 3 -17.32 -12.28 14.22
C THR A 3 -17.22 -10.81 13.82
N GLN A 4 -16.12 -10.15 14.20
CA GLN A 4 -15.79 -8.83 13.65
C GLN A 4 -15.53 -9.02 12.16
N ILE A 5 -16.44 -8.52 11.32
CA ILE A 5 -16.20 -8.39 9.89
C ILE A 5 -15.27 -7.18 9.75
N THR A 6 -13.98 -7.38 10.00
CA THR A 6 -12.97 -6.40 9.65
C THR A 6 -12.89 -6.40 8.14
N SER A 7 -13.25 -5.28 7.50
CA SER A 7 -13.06 -5.16 6.05
C SER A 7 -11.58 -5.34 5.75
N PRO A 8 -11.20 -6.17 4.75
CA PRO A 8 -9.80 -6.41 4.44
C PRO A 8 -9.13 -5.07 4.13
N LYS A 9 -8.01 -4.81 4.81
CA LYS A 9 -7.21 -3.61 4.57
C LYS A 9 -6.17 -3.92 3.51
N VAL A 10 -5.97 -2.98 2.61
CA VAL A 10 -4.95 -3.05 1.57
C VAL A 10 -3.90 -1.99 1.86
N THR A 11 -2.63 -2.37 1.82
CA THR A 11 -1.51 -1.44 1.89
C THR A 11 -0.93 -1.25 0.49
N LEU A 12 -1.05 -0.04 -0.05
CA LEU A 12 -0.44 0.33 -1.32
C LEU A 12 1.00 0.78 -1.12
N ILE A 13 1.95 0.01 -1.64
CA ILE A 13 3.36 0.38 -1.64
C ILE A 13 3.73 0.92 -3.02
N PHE A 14 4.36 2.08 -3.07
CA PHE A 14 4.61 2.78 -4.33
C PHE A 14 5.93 3.56 -4.28
N ASP A 15 6.47 3.90 -5.45
CA ASP A 15 7.61 4.81 -5.53
C ASP A 15 7.22 6.23 -5.07
N GLY A 16 7.70 6.63 -3.89
CA GLY A 16 7.50 7.96 -3.30
C GLY A 16 8.19 9.10 -4.05
N THR A 17 9.16 8.81 -4.90
CA THR A 17 9.86 9.80 -5.73
C THR A 17 9.17 10.03 -7.07
N CYS A 18 8.22 9.18 -7.45
CA CYS A 18 7.44 9.32 -8.66
C CYS A 18 6.23 10.26 -8.48
N GLY A 19 6.25 11.39 -9.19
CA GLY A 19 5.16 12.38 -9.18
C GLY A 19 3.81 11.83 -9.68
N PHE A 20 3.83 10.85 -10.57
CA PHE A 20 2.62 10.17 -11.04
C PHE A 20 2.05 9.23 -9.96
N CYS A 21 2.89 8.37 -9.36
CA CYS A 21 2.47 7.43 -8.31
C CYS A 21 1.89 8.15 -7.10
N THR A 22 2.58 9.18 -6.62
CA THR A 22 2.11 10.02 -5.51
C THR A 22 0.75 10.67 -5.81
N ARG A 23 0.53 11.14 -7.04
CA ARG A 23 -0.77 11.71 -7.45
C ARG A 23 -1.88 10.65 -7.50
N GLN A 24 -1.59 9.45 -8.00
CA GLN A 24 -2.58 8.37 -8.07
C GLN A 24 -3.01 7.91 -6.68
N VAL A 25 -2.07 7.75 -5.74
CA VAL A 25 -2.37 7.40 -4.34
C VAL A 25 -3.32 8.43 -3.70
N ARG A 26 -3.11 9.73 -3.95
CA ARG A 26 -4.04 10.78 -3.49
C ARG A 26 -5.45 10.61 -4.06
N TYR A 27 -5.59 10.19 -5.32
CA TYR A 27 -6.91 9.89 -5.89
C TYR A 27 -7.54 8.66 -5.23
N VAL A 28 -6.77 7.60 -4.98
CA VAL A 28 -7.28 6.41 -4.27
C VAL A 28 -7.85 6.80 -2.90
N HIS A 29 -7.09 7.53 -2.09
CA HIS A 29 -7.56 8.02 -0.79
C HIS A 29 -8.80 8.92 -0.89
N LYS A 30 -8.89 9.74 -1.95
CA LYS A 30 -10.06 10.59 -2.20
C LYS A 30 -11.34 9.77 -2.45
N PHE A 31 -11.21 8.58 -3.07
CA PHE A 31 -12.36 7.71 -3.36
C PHE A 31 -12.61 6.64 -2.30
N ASP A 32 -11.63 6.34 -1.45
CA ASP A 32 -11.77 5.38 -0.38
C ASP A 32 -12.56 5.95 0.82
N ARG A 33 -13.88 5.92 0.70
CA ARG A 33 -14.80 6.41 1.75
C ARG A 33 -14.80 5.56 3.02
N HIS A 34 -14.18 4.38 2.99
CA HIS A 34 -14.26 3.40 4.07
C HIS A 34 -12.91 3.17 4.78
N ASN A 35 -11.87 3.94 4.44
CA ASN A 35 -10.53 3.79 5.01
C ASN A 35 -10.01 2.33 4.96
N ARG A 36 -10.27 1.68 3.83
CA ARG A 36 -9.81 0.31 3.53
C ARG A 36 -8.41 0.29 2.95
N VAL A 37 -7.91 1.43 2.47
CA VAL A 37 -6.60 1.54 1.83
C VAL A 37 -5.67 2.38 2.69
N THR A 38 -4.52 1.82 3.00
CA THR A 38 -3.35 2.55 3.52
C THR A 38 -2.30 2.64 2.42
N SER A 39 -1.29 3.51 2.58
CA SER A 39 -0.26 3.65 1.56
C SER A 39 1.07 4.04 2.15
N GLU A 40 2.14 3.38 1.73
CA GLU A 40 3.50 3.60 2.20
C GLU A 40 4.47 3.81 1.03
N PRO A 41 5.33 4.83 1.07
CA PRO A 41 6.40 4.98 0.08
C PRO A 41 7.42 3.85 0.25
N CYS A 42 7.76 3.18 -0.84
CA CYS A 42 8.65 2.01 -0.84
C CYS A 42 10.00 2.31 -0.18
N GLN A 43 10.52 3.53 -0.36
CA GLN A 43 11.77 4.03 0.26
C GLN A 43 11.86 3.85 1.78
N PHE A 44 10.72 3.73 2.47
CA PHE A 44 10.66 3.58 3.91
C PHE A 44 10.33 2.16 4.36
N VAL A 45 9.81 1.30 3.48
CA VAL A 45 9.24 -0.01 3.83
C VAL A 45 9.83 -1.20 3.06
N GLN A 46 10.70 -0.94 2.09
CA GLN A 46 11.39 -1.94 1.25
C GLN A 46 12.30 -2.93 1.99
N HIS A 47 12.50 -2.77 3.30
CA HIS A 47 13.24 -3.70 4.13
C HIS A 47 12.38 -4.29 5.26
N ASP A 48 11.10 -3.96 5.27
CA ASP A 48 10.18 -4.49 6.25
C ASP A 48 9.77 -5.92 5.84
N PRO A 49 10.10 -6.94 6.65
CA PRO A 49 9.74 -8.32 6.35
C PRO A 49 8.23 -8.53 6.18
N GLN A 50 7.39 -7.64 6.71
CA GLN A 50 5.93 -7.73 6.57
C GLN A 50 5.46 -7.59 5.12
N TYR A 51 6.24 -6.91 4.26
CA TYR A 51 5.87 -6.66 2.87
C TYR A 51 6.65 -7.53 1.87
N GLY A 52 7.75 -8.16 2.31
CA GLY A 52 8.54 -9.07 1.46
C GLY A 52 9.18 -8.43 0.23
N LEU A 53 9.25 -7.10 0.17
CA LEU A 53 9.82 -6.35 -0.95
C LEU A 53 11.34 -6.19 -0.79
N GLN A 54 12.02 -6.01 -1.91
CA GLN A 54 13.41 -5.57 -2.00
C GLN A 54 13.53 -4.23 -2.72
N ASP A 55 14.69 -3.58 -2.62
CA ASP A 55 14.95 -2.28 -3.25
C ASP A 55 14.67 -2.26 -4.76
N ALA A 56 14.91 -3.39 -5.44
CA ALA A 56 14.66 -3.53 -6.86
C ALA A 56 13.16 -3.43 -7.21
N ASP A 57 12.29 -3.89 -6.32
CA ASP A 57 10.83 -3.92 -6.53
C ASP A 57 10.20 -2.53 -6.46
N CYS A 58 10.86 -1.59 -5.77
CA CYS A 58 10.38 -0.22 -5.60
C CYS A 58 10.37 0.60 -6.88
N GLY A 59 11.32 0.34 -7.79
CA GLY A 59 11.48 1.10 -9.03
C GLY A 59 10.70 0.54 -10.21
N GLU A 60 10.19 -0.69 -10.09
CA GLU A 60 9.57 -1.39 -11.22
C GLU A 60 8.06 -1.14 -11.28
N MET A 61 7.36 -1.25 -10.15
CA MET A 61 5.90 -1.14 -10.09
C MET A 61 5.39 -0.75 -8.70
N ALA A 62 4.09 -0.47 -8.62
CA ALA A 62 3.40 -0.33 -7.34
C ALA A 62 2.79 -1.67 -6.91
N TRP A 63 2.75 -1.89 -5.61
CA TRP A 63 2.34 -3.15 -4.98
C TRP A 63 1.10 -2.93 -4.10
N ALA A 64 0.22 -3.93 -4.06
CA ALA A 64 -0.93 -3.96 -3.17
C ALA A 64 -0.78 -5.19 -2.25
N VAL A 65 -0.51 -4.95 -0.98
CA VAL A 65 -0.36 -6.00 0.03
C VAL A 65 -1.69 -6.12 0.78
N THR A 66 -2.20 -7.33 0.90
CA THR A 66 -3.45 -7.63 1.63
C THR A 66 -3.15 -8.33 2.95
N ASP A 67 -4.13 -8.40 3.85
CA ASP A 67 -3.97 -9.08 5.15
C ASP A 67 -3.57 -10.57 5.03
N ASP A 68 -3.74 -11.18 3.86
CA ASP A 68 -3.36 -12.57 3.56
C ASP A 68 -1.86 -12.73 3.16
N GLY A 69 -1.12 -11.62 3.07
CA GLY A 69 0.27 -11.58 2.55
C GLY A 69 0.30 -11.34 1.05
#